data_AF-A0A7C7L0N7-F1
#
_entry.id   AF-A0A7C7L0N7-F1
#
_cell.length_a   1.000
_cell.length_b   1.000
_cell.length_c   1.000
_cell.angle_alpha   90.00
_cell.angle_beta   90.00
_cell.angle_gamma   90.00
#
_symmetry.space_group_name_H-M   'P 1'
#
loop_
_entity.id
_entity.type
_entity.pdbx_description
1 polymer ?
#
loop_
_entity_poly.entity_id
_entity_poly.type
_entity_poly.pdbx_seq_one_letter_code
_entity_poly.pdbx_strand_id
1 'polypeptide(L)'
;MLTWVCIGELEVSRLILGGNPFSGFSHQSPERDAEMKHYYTTARIKETYRQAEALGVNTHIGRADHHIMRVLLEYWDEGGDIQWIAQTCPELGSIARGIQNAVQGGAKACFVHGGVMDHLFALGEMGEVVDAIKMIHDAGMPAGVAAHNPEVLEWAEEHLEVEFYMCSYYNSARRDQNPEHVPGAREWFWPEDRERMARTIQVLSKVLSKPAIHY
;
A
#
# COMPACT_ATOMS: atom_id res chain seq x y z
N MET A 1 -4.95 -24.91 0.54
CA MET A 1 -5.84 -23.81 0.96
C MET A 1 -4.96 -22.68 1.46
N LEU A 2 -5.22 -21.45 1.02
CA LEU A 2 -4.58 -20.28 1.61
C LEU A 2 -5.02 -20.13 3.07
N THR A 3 -4.16 -19.54 3.89
CA THR A 3 -4.53 -19.15 5.25
C THR A 3 -5.01 -17.71 5.27
N TRP A 4 -5.73 -17.34 6.32
CA TRP A 4 -6.35 -16.04 6.49
C TRP A 4 -5.67 -15.25 7.60
N VAL A 5 -5.69 -13.93 7.49
CA VAL A 5 -5.18 -12.98 8.48
C VAL A 5 -6.23 -11.88 8.64
N CYS A 6 -6.52 -11.47 9.87
CA CYS A 6 -7.43 -10.37 10.13
C CYS A 6 -6.67 -9.04 10.21
N ILE A 7 -7.14 -8.03 9.47
CA ILE A 7 -6.74 -6.63 9.60
C ILE A 7 -7.94 -5.87 10.17
N GLY A 8 -7.92 -5.60 11.48
CA GLY A 8 -9.15 -5.26 12.20
C GLY A 8 -10.18 -6.40 12.05
N GLU A 9 -11.36 -6.08 11.55
CA GLU A 9 -12.41 -7.06 11.23
C GLU A 9 -12.33 -7.60 9.79
N LEU A 10 -11.41 -7.10 8.96
CA LEU A 10 -11.26 -7.50 7.57
C LEU A 10 -10.49 -8.83 7.46
N GLU A 11 -11.14 -9.87 6.96
CA GLU A 11 -10.48 -11.15 6.66
C GLU A 11 -9.76 -11.09 5.30
N VAL A 12 -8.44 -11.24 5.33
CA VAL A 12 -7.54 -11.09 4.18
C VAL A 12 -6.77 -12.39 3.93
N SER A 13 -6.71 -12.82 2.66
CA SER A 13 -5.90 -13.96 2.26
C SER A 13 -4.42 -13.68 2.51
N ARG A 14 -3.65 -14.67 2.99
CA ARG A 14 -2.22 -14.50 3.31
C ARG A 14 -1.36 -14.10 2.11
N LEU A 15 -1.85 -14.32 0.89
CA LEU A 15 -1.31 -13.72 -0.33
C LEU A 15 -2.25 -12.60 -0.79
N ILE A 16 -1.69 -11.47 -1.19
CA ILE A 16 -2.44 -10.27 -1.62
C ILE A 16 -1.96 -9.90 -3.03
N LEU A 17 -2.87 -9.48 -3.91
CA LEU A 17 -2.54 -9.04 -5.26
C LEU A 17 -2.05 -7.58 -5.28
N GLY A 18 -0.78 -7.36 -5.60
CA GLY A 18 -0.20 -6.01 -5.72
C GLY A 18 -0.53 -5.30 -7.05
N GLY A 19 -0.80 -3.99 -6.98
CA GLY A 19 -1.29 -3.18 -8.10
C GLY A 19 -0.28 -2.35 -8.89
N ASN A 20 0.98 -2.24 -8.47
CA ASN A 20 1.97 -1.39 -9.11
C ASN A 20 2.06 -1.57 -10.64
N PRO A 21 2.07 -2.81 -11.18
CA PRO A 21 2.13 -3.02 -12.63
C PRO A 21 0.91 -2.50 -13.39
N PHE A 22 -0.26 -2.41 -12.76
CA PHE A 22 -1.48 -1.90 -13.41
C PHE A 22 -1.35 -0.42 -13.79
N SER A 23 -0.62 0.34 -12.98
CA SER A 23 -0.38 1.77 -13.20
C SER A 23 1.00 2.07 -13.81
N GLY A 24 1.80 1.03 -14.11
CA GLY A 24 3.10 1.17 -14.75
C GLY A 24 4.24 1.60 -13.82
N PHE A 25 4.25 1.15 -12.56
CA PHE A 25 5.38 1.35 -11.66
C PHE A 25 6.34 0.16 -11.73
N SER A 26 7.26 0.18 -12.70
CA SER A 26 8.16 -0.96 -12.92
C SER A 26 9.38 -0.99 -11.99
N HIS A 27 9.77 0.16 -11.44
CA HIS A 27 11.05 0.35 -10.72
C HIS A 27 12.28 -0.03 -11.57
N GLN A 28 12.16 0.04 -12.90
CA GLN A 28 13.21 -0.37 -13.84
C GLN A 28 13.54 0.74 -14.83
N SER A 29 12.59 1.12 -15.67
CA SER A 29 12.79 2.19 -16.65
C SER A 29 11.46 2.74 -17.17
N PRO A 30 11.43 3.97 -17.73
CA PRO A 30 10.24 4.53 -18.35
C PRO A 30 9.68 3.68 -19.50
N GLU A 31 10.55 2.98 -20.24
CA GLU A 31 10.13 2.05 -21.30
C GLU A 31 9.38 0.86 -20.70
N ARG A 32 9.88 0.31 -19.59
CA ARG A 32 9.22 -0.79 -18.89
C ARG A 32 7.91 -0.36 -18.23
N ASP A 33 7.84 0.86 -17.72
CA ASP A 33 6.60 1.47 -17.23
C ASP A 33 5.55 1.55 -18.36
N ALA A 34 5.96 1.93 -19.57
CA ALA A 34 5.09 1.96 -20.74
C ALA A 34 4.64 0.56 -21.17
N GLU A 35 5.55 -0.42 -21.19
CA GLU A 35 5.22 -1.82 -21.47
C GLU A 35 4.16 -2.37 -20.50
N MET A 36 4.29 -2.10 -19.20
CA MET A 36 3.32 -2.51 -18.18
C MET A 36 1.94 -1.90 -18.44
N LYS A 37 1.86 -0.59 -18.72
CA LYS A 37 0.59 0.10 -19.04
C LYS A 37 -0.07 -0.44 -20.31
N HIS A 38 0.72 -0.76 -21.34
CA HIS A 38 0.18 -1.34 -22.57
C HIS A 38 -0.26 -2.79 -22.39
N TYR A 39 0.40 -3.54 -21.52
CA TYR A 39 0.03 -4.92 -21.21
C TYR A 39 -1.24 -4.97 -20.36
N TYR A 40 -1.30 -4.22 -19.25
CA TYR A 40 -2.41 -4.18 -18.31
C TYR A 40 -3.52 -3.23 -18.75
N THR A 41 -4.23 -3.61 -19.82
CA THR A 41 -5.51 -2.98 -20.15
C THR A 41 -6.55 -3.23 -19.06
N THR A 42 -7.61 -2.41 -18.98
CA THR A 42 -8.73 -2.62 -18.04
C THR A 42 -9.26 -4.06 -18.08
N ALA A 43 -9.43 -4.63 -19.28
CA ALA A 43 -9.87 -6.02 -19.44
C ALA A 43 -8.87 -7.02 -18.82
N ARG A 44 -7.57 -6.79 -18.99
CA ARG A 44 -6.53 -7.67 -18.42
C ARG A 44 -6.40 -7.52 -16.92
N ILE A 45 -6.59 -6.32 -16.37
CA ILE A 45 -6.64 -6.09 -14.93
C ILE A 45 -7.81 -6.87 -14.32
N LYS A 46 -9.02 -6.74 -14.88
CA LYS A 46 -10.20 -7.51 -14.44
C LYS A 46 -10.00 -9.04 -14.56
N GLU A 47 -9.39 -9.50 -15.64
CA GLU A 47 -9.03 -10.92 -15.79
C GLU A 47 -8.05 -11.39 -14.71
N THR A 48 -7.09 -10.53 -14.33
CA THR A 48 -6.13 -10.83 -13.25
C THR A 48 -6.83 -10.90 -11.89
N TYR A 49 -7.82 -10.04 -11.63
CA TYR A 49 -8.67 -10.15 -10.43
C TYR A 49 -9.44 -11.47 -10.39
N ARG A 50 -10.07 -11.89 -11.49
CA ARG A 50 -10.79 -13.19 -11.55
C ARG A 50 -9.86 -14.37 -11.29
N GLN A 51 -8.66 -14.34 -11.85
CA GLN A 51 -7.66 -15.38 -11.61
C GLN A 51 -7.20 -15.40 -10.16
N ALA A 52 -6.99 -14.22 -9.55
CA ALA A 52 -6.65 -14.12 -8.13
C ALA A 52 -7.75 -14.73 -7.25
N GLU A 53 -9.01 -14.35 -7.46
CA GLU A 53 -10.17 -14.88 -6.74
C GLU A 53 -10.32 -16.40 -6.93
N ALA A 54 -10.17 -16.91 -8.15
CA ALA A 54 -10.22 -18.35 -8.44
C ALA A 54 -9.12 -19.16 -7.72
N LEU A 55 -8.02 -18.51 -7.37
CA LEU A 55 -6.92 -19.08 -6.58
C LEU A 55 -7.10 -18.87 -5.06
N GLY A 56 -8.19 -18.21 -4.65
CA GLY A 56 -8.51 -17.91 -3.26
C GLY A 56 -7.86 -16.63 -2.72
N VAL A 57 -7.24 -15.81 -3.57
CA VAL A 57 -6.78 -14.47 -3.19
C VAL A 57 -7.98 -13.53 -3.21
N ASN A 58 -8.35 -12.95 -2.07
CA ASN A 58 -9.54 -12.12 -1.96
C ASN A 58 -9.24 -10.61 -1.89
N THR A 59 -7.97 -10.22 -1.83
CA THR A 59 -7.59 -8.82 -1.61
C THR A 59 -6.58 -8.33 -2.65
N HIS A 60 -6.80 -7.09 -3.07
CA HIS A 60 -5.91 -6.29 -3.89
C HIS A 60 -5.41 -5.06 -3.12
N ILE A 61 -4.11 -4.80 -3.18
CA ILE A 61 -3.53 -3.52 -2.75
C ILE A 61 -3.28 -2.66 -3.99
N GLY A 62 -3.91 -1.49 -4.01
CA GLY A 62 -3.89 -0.60 -5.15
C GLY A 62 -4.07 0.86 -4.77
N ARG A 63 -3.77 1.73 -5.72
CA ARG A 63 -3.75 3.19 -5.54
C ARG A 63 -5.15 3.78 -5.42
N ALA A 64 -5.31 4.79 -4.57
CA ALA A 64 -6.51 5.60 -4.42
C ALA A 64 -6.62 6.67 -5.52
N ASP A 65 -6.59 6.24 -6.77
CA ASP A 65 -6.68 7.08 -7.95
C ASP A 65 -7.88 6.75 -8.84
N HIS A 66 -8.23 7.67 -9.74
CA HIS A 66 -9.39 7.49 -10.62
C HIS A 66 -9.26 6.31 -11.58
N HIS A 67 -8.03 5.85 -11.90
CA HIS A 67 -7.85 4.70 -12.76
C HIS A 67 -8.31 3.44 -12.02
N ILE A 68 -7.70 3.12 -10.88
CA ILE A 68 -7.99 1.90 -10.12
C ILE A 68 -9.43 1.92 -9.61
N MET A 69 -9.90 3.07 -9.12
CA MET A 69 -11.31 3.23 -8.71
C MET A 69 -12.28 2.91 -9.85
N ARG A 70 -12.00 3.38 -11.08
CA ARG A 70 -12.87 3.09 -12.24
C ARG A 70 -12.85 1.61 -12.60
N VAL A 71 -11.68 0.97 -12.59
CA VAL A 71 -11.55 -0.46 -12.91
C VAL A 71 -12.28 -1.32 -11.88
N LEU A 72 -12.14 -1.04 -10.59
CA LEU A 72 -12.81 -1.78 -9.52
C LEU A 72 -14.33 -1.60 -9.57
N LEU A 73 -14.81 -0.38 -9.84
CA LEU A 73 -16.24 -0.12 -10.01
C LEU A 73 -16.85 -1.02 -11.11
N GLU A 74 -16.23 -1.06 -12.28
CA GLU A 74 -16.68 -1.96 -13.36
C GLU A 74 -16.56 -3.43 -12.99
N TYR A 75 -15.51 -3.80 -12.26
CA TYR A 75 -15.28 -5.17 -11.86
C TYR A 75 -16.36 -5.70 -10.93
N TRP A 76 -16.75 -4.89 -9.93
CA TRP A 76 -17.83 -5.22 -9.01
C TRP A 76 -19.21 -5.21 -9.70
N ASP A 77 -19.46 -4.27 -10.62
CA ASP A 77 -20.69 -4.27 -11.43
C ASP A 77 -20.81 -5.53 -12.31
N GLU A 78 -19.68 -6.15 -12.67
CA GLU A 78 -19.60 -7.42 -13.40
C GLU A 78 -19.67 -8.66 -12.48
N GLY A 79 -19.84 -8.48 -11.17
CA GLY A 79 -19.97 -9.56 -10.19
C GLY A 79 -18.66 -10.08 -9.61
N GLY A 80 -17.56 -9.33 -9.74
CA GLY A 80 -16.33 -9.60 -8.99
C GLY A 80 -16.47 -9.23 -7.51
N ASP A 81 -15.66 -9.83 -6.64
CA ASP A 81 -15.77 -9.72 -5.17
C ASP A 81 -14.46 -9.27 -4.48
N ILE A 82 -13.40 -8.99 -5.25
CA ILE A 82 -12.09 -8.63 -4.73
C ILE A 82 -12.19 -7.42 -3.79
N GLN A 83 -11.64 -7.57 -2.58
CA GLN A 83 -11.49 -6.49 -1.64
C GLN A 83 -10.36 -5.56 -2.07
N TRP A 84 -10.48 -4.28 -1.76
CA TRP A 84 -9.45 -3.29 -2.07
C TRP A 84 -8.92 -2.63 -0.80
N ILE A 85 -7.60 -2.74 -0.57
CA ILE A 85 -6.85 -1.96 0.40
C ILE A 85 -6.19 -0.79 -0.34
N ALA A 86 -6.62 0.42 -0.01
CA ALA A 86 -6.25 1.62 -0.72
C ALA A 86 -4.94 2.23 -0.22
N GLN A 87 -4.04 2.53 -1.14
CA GLN A 87 -2.85 3.34 -0.91
C GLN A 87 -3.13 4.80 -1.25
N THR A 88 -2.84 5.73 -0.34
CA THR A 88 -2.86 7.17 -0.67
C THR A 88 -1.83 7.54 -1.73
N CYS A 89 -2.09 8.56 -2.56
CA CYS A 89 -1.27 8.89 -3.73
C CYS A 89 -0.77 10.34 -3.66
N PRO A 90 0.48 10.58 -3.19
CA PRO A 90 1.00 11.94 -2.99
C PRO A 90 0.97 12.81 -4.27
N GLU A 91 1.18 12.22 -5.43
CA GLU A 91 1.20 12.93 -6.71
C GLU A 91 -0.19 13.41 -7.16
N LEU A 92 -1.26 12.96 -6.50
CA LEU A 92 -2.64 13.34 -6.79
C LEU A 92 -3.25 14.30 -5.75
N GLY A 93 -2.51 14.63 -4.70
CA GLY A 93 -2.92 15.58 -3.67
C GLY A 93 -2.51 15.17 -2.26
N SER A 94 -3.11 15.84 -1.27
CA SER A 94 -2.85 15.58 0.15
C SER A 94 -3.25 14.18 0.58
N ILE A 95 -2.74 13.72 1.73
CA ILE A 95 -3.14 12.44 2.32
C ILE A 95 -4.66 12.37 2.48
N ALA A 96 -5.28 13.45 2.97
CA ALA A 96 -6.73 13.57 3.12
C ALA A 96 -7.49 13.37 1.81
N ARG A 97 -6.98 13.87 0.68
CA ARG A 97 -7.60 13.66 -0.64
C ARG A 97 -7.53 12.19 -1.05
N GLY A 98 -6.40 11.52 -0.82
CA GLY A 98 -6.25 10.09 -1.06
C GLY A 98 -7.24 9.26 -0.21
N ILE A 99 -7.43 9.62 1.06
CA ILE A 99 -8.39 8.95 1.94
C ILE A 99 -9.83 9.16 1.44
N GLN A 100 -10.20 10.37 1.01
CA GLN A 100 -11.52 10.62 0.43
C GLN A 100 -11.77 9.76 -0.82
N ASN A 101 -10.76 9.63 -1.69
CA ASN A 101 -10.86 8.77 -2.86
C ASN A 101 -11.06 7.30 -2.45
N ALA A 102 -10.33 6.81 -1.45
CA ALA A 102 -10.49 5.45 -0.93
C ALA A 102 -11.93 5.20 -0.42
N VAL A 103 -12.46 6.11 0.39
CA VAL A 103 -13.84 6.05 0.90
C VAL A 103 -14.86 6.04 -0.24
N GLN A 104 -14.74 6.97 -1.19
CA GLN A 104 -15.68 7.09 -2.32
C GLN A 104 -15.59 5.88 -3.27
N GLY A 105 -14.40 5.30 -3.41
CA GLY A 105 -14.15 4.13 -4.24
C GLY A 105 -14.48 2.79 -3.57
N GLY A 106 -15.02 2.78 -2.35
CA GLY A 106 -15.45 1.55 -1.68
C GLY A 106 -14.32 0.69 -1.13
N ALA A 107 -13.17 1.29 -0.79
CA ALA A 107 -12.07 0.58 -0.15
C ALA A 107 -12.52 -0.08 1.17
N LYS A 108 -11.85 -1.19 1.53
CA LYS A 108 -12.08 -1.94 2.77
C LYS A 108 -11.08 -1.60 3.87
N ALA A 109 -9.93 -1.05 3.51
CA ALA A 109 -8.93 -0.46 4.40
C ALA A 109 -8.14 0.61 3.64
N CYS A 110 -7.45 1.50 4.35
CA CYS A 110 -6.64 2.54 3.73
C CYS A 110 -5.32 2.73 4.48
N PHE A 111 -4.24 3.07 3.78
CA PHE A 111 -2.96 3.37 4.40
C PHE A 111 -2.22 4.58 3.81
N VAL A 112 -1.42 5.21 4.66
CA VAL A 112 -0.54 6.31 4.27
C VAL A 112 0.65 5.77 3.46
N HIS A 113 0.91 6.37 2.30
CA HIS A 113 1.97 5.98 1.37
C HIS A 113 3.36 5.96 2.03
N GLY A 114 4.18 4.96 1.69
CA GLY A 114 5.46 4.74 2.38
C GLY A 114 6.47 5.86 2.17
N GLY A 115 6.57 6.38 0.95
CA GLY A 115 7.43 7.53 0.69
C GLY A 115 6.98 8.81 1.40
N VAL A 116 5.67 8.96 1.66
CA VAL A 116 5.14 10.11 2.43
C VAL A 116 5.48 9.94 3.91
N MET A 117 5.24 8.76 4.46
CA MET A 117 5.61 8.41 5.83
C MET A 117 7.11 8.66 6.10
N ASP A 118 7.98 8.12 5.23
CA ASP A 118 9.43 8.28 5.37
C ASP A 118 9.87 9.76 5.26
N HIS A 119 9.22 10.53 4.38
CA HIS A 119 9.52 11.95 4.18
C HIS A 119 9.12 12.80 5.40
N LEU A 120 7.87 12.67 5.87
CA LEU A 120 7.39 13.40 7.04
C LEU A 120 8.19 13.06 8.28
N PHE A 121 8.61 11.81 8.43
CA PHE A 121 9.47 11.39 9.53
C PHE A 121 10.84 12.07 9.48
N ALA A 122 11.45 12.13 8.29
CA ALA A 122 12.74 12.81 8.10
C ALA A 122 12.66 14.32 8.41
N LEU A 123 11.50 14.94 8.23
CA LEU A 123 11.25 16.35 8.56
C LEU A 123 10.79 16.57 10.01
N GLY A 124 10.42 15.52 10.75
CA GLY A 124 9.82 15.63 12.08
C GLY A 124 8.37 16.13 12.07
N GLU A 125 7.66 16.00 10.94
CA GLU A 125 6.33 16.56 10.67
C GLU A 125 5.21 15.51 10.74
N MET A 126 5.23 14.64 11.75
CA MET A 126 4.32 13.49 11.84
C MET A 126 2.87 13.85 12.23
N GLY A 127 2.56 15.12 12.51
CA GLY A 127 1.21 15.56 12.90
C GLY A 127 0.16 15.25 11.83
N GLU A 128 0.50 15.42 10.55
CA GLU A 128 -0.43 15.13 9.44
C GLU A 128 -0.80 13.64 9.37
N VAL A 129 0.13 12.75 9.75
CA VAL A 129 -0.13 11.31 9.78
C VAL A 129 -1.16 10.96 10.86
N VAL A 130 -1.06 11.57 12.05
CA VAL A 130 -2.02 11.33 13.14
C VAL A 130 -3.43 11.71 12.70
N ASP A 131 -3.59 12.88 12.07
CA ASP A 131 -4.88 13.33 11.54
C ASP A 131 -5.41 12.42 10.43
N ALA A 132 -4.52 11.92 9.57
CA ALA A 132 -4.86 10.97 8.52
C ALA A 132 -5.37 9.62 9.07
N ILE A 133 -4.71 9.06 10.09
CA ILE A 133 -5.15 7.83 10.75
C ILE A 133 -6.55 8.03 11.35
N LYS A 134 -6.76 9.13 12.09
CA LYS A 134 -8.07 9.46 12.64
C LYS A 134 -9.14 9.56 11.55
N MET A 135 -8.83 10.20 10.42
CA MET A 135 -9.77 10.33 9.30
C MET A 135 -10.17 8.98 8.69
N ILE A 136 -9.24 8.02 8.62
CA ILE A 136 -9.53 6.66 8.14
C ILE A 136 -10.46 5.93 9.13
N HIS A 137 -10.19 6.05 10.43
CA HIS A 137 -11.04 5.47 11.49
C HIS A 137 -12.43 6.09 11.55
N ASP A 138 -12.55 7.42 11.42
CA ASP A 138 -13.83 8.13 11.36
C ASP A 138 -14.68 7.67 10.16
N ALA A 139 -14.04 7.18 9.09
CA ALA A 139 -14.71 6.58 7.94
C ALA A 139 -15.07 5.09 8.13
N GLY A 140 -14.77 4.51 9.30
CA GLY A 140 -15.08 3.12 9.65
C GLY A 140 -14.17 2.10 8.98
N MET A 141 -12.98 2.48 8.54
CA MET A 141 -12.01 1.59 7.90
C MET A 141 -10.81 1.31 8.82
N PRO A 142 -10.21 0.10 8.73
CA PRO A 142 -8.88 -0.14 9.27
C PRO A 142 -7.86 0.79 8.61
N ALA A 143 -7.02 1.41 9.43
CA ALA A 143 -5.93 2.28 9.03
C ALA A 143 -4.60 1.54 9.06
N GLY A 144 -3.73 1.85 8.10
CA GLY A 144 -2.37 1.34 8.08
C GLY A 144 -1.37 2.40 7.70
N VAL A 145 -0.09 2.04 7.79
CA VAL A 145 1.01 2.85 7.26
C VAL A 145 1.98 1.96 6.50
N ALA A 146 2.56 2.51 5.44
CA ALA A 146 3.69 1.89 4.76
C ALA A 146 4.99 2.60 5.14
N ALA A 147 6.12 1.92 5.03
CA ALA A 147 7.43 2.55 5.11
C ALA A 147 8.50 1.72 4.41
N HIS A 148 9.59 2.40 4.02
CA HIS A 148 10.82 1.74 3.60
C HIS A 148 11.90 1.81 4.69
N ASN A 149 11.83 2.83 5.56
CA ASN A 149 12.71 2.94 6.72
C ASN A 149 12.11 2.19 7.94
N PRO A 150 12.80 1.18 8.50
CA PRO A 150 12.32 0.48 9.68
C PRO A 150 12.05 1.36 10.91
N GLU A 151 12.80 2.45 11.10
CA GLU A 151 12.60 3.39 12.23
C GLU A 151 11.22 4.07 12.18
N VAL A 152 10.66 4.26 10.99
CA VAL A 152 9.34 4.85 10.80
C VAL A 152 8.25 3.90 11.30
N LEU A 153 8.43 2.59 11.10
CA LEU A 153 7.51 1.57 11.59
C LEU A 153 7.60 1.42 13.11
N GLU A 154 8.82 1.47 13.65
CA GLU A 154 9.08 1.46 15.09
C GLU A 154 8.42 2.67 15.77
N TRP A 155 8.62 3.87 15.21
CA TRP A 155 7.94 5.08 15.67
C TRP A 155 6.40 4.96 15.56
N ALA A 156 5.90 4.44 14.44
CA ALA A 156 4.46 4.29 14.21
C ALA A 156 3.82 3.33 15.22
N GLU A 157 4.49 2.27 15.65
CA GLU A 157 3.96 1.42 16.72
C GLU A 157 3.83 2.15 18.05
N GLU A 158 4.82 2.96 18.40
CA GLU A 158 4.83 3.67 19.68
C GLU A 158 3.82 4.82 19.73
N HIS A 159 3.42 5.36 18.57
CA HIS A 159 2.69 6.63 18.49
C HIS A 159 1.37 6.58 17.73
N LEU A 160 1.11 5.52 16.94
CA LEU A 160 -0.10 5.42 16.12
C LEU A 160 -0.94 4.17 16.46
N GLU A 161 -2.24 4.39 16.54
CA GLU A 161 -3.26 3.33 16.55
C GLU A 161 -3.54 2.93 15.10
N VAL A 162 -2.89 1.87 14.61
CA VAL A 162 -3.09 1.34 13.25
C VAL A 162 -3.38 -0.15 13.31
N GLU A 163 -4.08 -0.68 12.32
CA GLU A 163 -4.44 -2.10 12.27
C GLU A 163 -3.43 -2.95 11.49
N PHE A 164 -2.56 -2.33 10.68
CA PHE A 164 -1.55 -3.05 9.92
C PHE A 164 -0.39 -2.17 9.45
N TYR A 165 0.70 -2.83 9.09
CA TYR A 165 1.88 -2.21 8.48
C TYR A 165 2.12 -2.77 7.08
N MET A 166 2.62 -1.95 6.16
CA MET A 166 3.13 -2.40 4.87
C MET A 166 4.62 -2.10 4.76
N CYS A 167 5.42 -3.15 4.84
CA CYS A 167 6.86 -3.08 5.04
C CYS A 167 7.59 -3.40 3.75
N SER A 168 8.25 -2.40 3.16
CA SER A 168 9.17 -2.64 2.04
C SER A 168 10.44 -3.27 2.58
N TYR A 169 10.87 -4.39 1.99
CA TYR A 169 12.17 -4.95 2.35
C TYR A 169 13.35 -4.04 2.05
N TYR A 170 13.20 -3.08 1.15
CA TYR A 170 14.30 -2.25 0.67
C TYR A 170 13.99 -0.77 0.84
N ASN A 171 14.98 -0.01 1.30
CA ASN A 171 14.94 1.45 1.34
C ASN A 171 15.57 2.01 0.07
N SER A 172 14.85 1.89 -1.04
CA SER A 172 15.42 1.99 -2.38
C SER A 172 15.67 3.41 -2.91
N ALA A 173 15.32 4.44 -2.13
CA ALA A 173 15.50 5.84 -2.50
C ALA A 173 15.64 6.74 -1.27
N ARG A 174 16.21 7.93 -1.45
CA ARG A 174 16.21 8.97 -0.43
C ARG A 174 14.85 9.66 -0.38
N ARG A 175 14.15 9.54 0.75
CA ARG A 175 12.84 10.15 0.98
C ARG A 175 12.87 11.48 1.71
N ASP A 176 14.02 11.90 2.23
CA ASP A 176 14.17 13.19 2.91
C ASP A 176 14.13 14.40 1.95
N GLN A 177 14.19 14.17 0.64
CA GLN A 177 14.11 15.21 -0.39
C GLN A 177 12.79 15.19 -1.17
N ASN A 178 12.23 14.01 -1.44
CA ASN A 178 10.99 13.86 -2.19
C ASN A 178 10.25 12.57 -1.74
N PRO A 179 8.97 12.67 -1.35
CA PRO A 179 8.16 11.49 -1.00
C PRO A 179 7.78 10.62 -2.21
N GLU A 180 7.77 11.17 -3.42
CA GLU A 180 7.26 10.50 -4.63
C GLU A 180 8.30 9.59 -5.29
N HIS A 181 7.82 8.58 -6.03
CA HIS A 181 8.69 7.86 -6.95
C HIS A 181 9.05 8.76 -8.13
N VAL A 182 10.33 8.82 -8.48
CA VAL A 182 10.83 9.59 -9.61
C VAL A 182 11.17 8.60 -10.73
N PRO A 183 10.41 8.58 -11.85
CA PRO A 183 10.64 7.64 -12.94
C PRO A 183 12.07 7.70 -13.48
N GLY A 184 12.71 6.54 -13.62
CA GLY A 184 14.09 6.42 -14.09
C GLY A 184 15.16 6.85 -13.10
N ALA A 185 14.80 7.25 -11.87
CA ALA A 185 15.79 7.47 -10.82
C ALA A 185 16.49 6.15 -10.45
N ARG A 186 17.76 6.26 -10.06
CA ARG A 186 18.53 5.09 -9.63
C ARG A 186 18.04 4.64 -8.26
N GLU A 187 17.42 3.47 -8.24
CA GLU A 187 17.07 2.75 -7.02
C GLU A 187 18.21 1.81 -6.57
N TRP A 188 18.21 1.45 -5.30
CA TRP A 188 19.13 0.44 -4.74
C TRP A 188 18.39 -0.58 -3.88
N PHE A 189 18.95 -1.79 -3.80
CA PHE A 189 18.34 -2.93 -3.12
C PHE A 189 19.40 -3.62 -2.28
N TRP A 190 19.82 -2.96 -1.21
CA TRP A 190 20.90 -3.45 -0.37
C TRP A 190 20.45 -4.64 0.49
N PRO A 191 21.23 -5.73 0.57
CA PRO A 191 20.92 -6.86 1.46
C PRO A 191 20.70 -6.44 2.91
N GLU A 192 21.44 -5.43 3.37
CA GLU A 192 21.39 -4.89 4.72
C GLU A 192 20.01 -4.29 5.05
N ASP A 193 19.38 -3.61 4.09
CA ASP A 193 18.01 -3.08 4.24
C ASP A 193 17.03 -4.23 4.46
N ARG A 194 17.12 -5.26 3.62
CA ARG A 194 16.27 -6.46 3.71
C ARG A 194 16.44 -7.16 5.04
N GLU A 195 17.67 -7.34 5.48
CA GLU A 195 17.96 -7.97 6.77
C GLU A 195 17.46 -7.13 7.94
N ARG A 196 17.62 -5.80 7.87
CA ARG A 196 17.10 -4.89 8.87
C ARG A 196 15.58 -4.94 8.93
N MET A 197 14.90 -4.80 7.80
CA MET A 197 13.44 -4.88 7.75
C MET A 197 12.93 -6.26 8.18
N ALA A 198 13.60 -7.35 7.81
CA ALA A 198 13.22 -8.69 8.28
C ALA A 198 13.33 -8.81 9.81
N ARG A 199 14.39 -8.26 10.42
CA ARG A 199 14.53 -8.21 11.88
C ARG A 199 13.47 -7.32 12.51
N THR A 200 13.22 -6.15 11.95
CA THR A 200 12.17 -5.25 12.41
C THR A 200 10.84 -5.98 12.34
N ILE A 201 10.42 -6.55 11.21
CA ILE A 201 9.20 -7.37 11.11
C ILE A 201 9.18 -8.51 12.12
N GLN A 202 10.28 -9.19 12.44
CA GLN A 202 10.30 -10.24 13.46
C GLN A 202 10.13 -9.72 14.89
N VAL A 203 10.82 -8.63 15.24
CA VAL A 203 10.67 -7.95 16.54
C VAL A 203 9.24 -7.46 16.64
N LEU A 204 8.78 -6.80 15.59
CA LEU A 204 7.43 -6.39 15.39
C LEU A 204 6.47 -7.59 15.53
N SER A 205 6.66 -8.74 14.90
CA SER A 205 5.77 -9.91 15.05
C SER A 205 5.74 -10.50 16.47
N LYS A 206 6.75 -10.20 17.31
CA LYS A 206 6.85 -10.65 18.70
C LYS A 206 6.39 -9.60 19.70
N VAL A 207 6.43 -8.32 19.33
CA VAL A 207 6.20 -7.14 20.16
C VAL A 207 4.98 -6.34 19.68
N LEU A 208 4.83 -6.11 18.37
CA LEU A 208 3.60 -5.64 17.73
C LEU A 208 2.46 -6.62 17.96
N SER A 209 1.32 -6.00 18.21
CA SER A 209 0.01 -6.64 18.20
C SER A 209 -0.60 -6.82 16.80
N LYS A 210 -0.01 -6.22 15.75
CA LYS A 210 -0.66 -5.99 14.45
C LYS A 210 0.01 -6.73 13.27
N PRO A 211 -0.75 -7.18 12.26
CA PRO A 211 -0.21 -7.79 11.03
C PRO A 211 0.75 -6.87 10.25
N ALA A 212 1.76 -7.49 9.63
CA ALA A 212 2.65 -6.85 8.66
C ALA A 212 2.46 -7.49 7.27
N ILE A 213 2.23 -6.63 6.27
CA ILE A 213 2.23 -6.96 4.85
C ILE A 213 3.66 -6.76 4.34
N HIS A 214 4.20 -7.78 3.72
CA HIS A 214 5.55 -7.77 3.16
C HIS A 214 5.46 -7.40 1.68
N TYR A 215 6.25 -6.43 1.22
CA TYR A 215 6.39 -6.14 -0.22
C TYR A 215 7.81 -5.77 -0.63
#